data_AF-N6UMJ4-F1
#
_entry.id   AF-N6UMJ4-F1
#
_cell.length_a   1.000
_cell.length_b   1.000
_cell.length_c   1.000
_cell.angle_alpha   90.00
_cell.angle_beta   90.00
_cell.angle_gamma   90.00
#
_symmetry.space_group_name_H-M   'P 1'
#
loop_
_entity.id
_entity.type
_entity.pdbx_description
1 polymer ?
#
loop_
_entity_poly.entity_id
_entity_poly.type
_entity_poly.pdbx_seq_one_letter_code
_entity_poly.pdbx_strand_id
1 'polypeptide(L)'
;FRTLEAKKESFPTLAENCADLWTEYYRKSFWETKKSSLLDTILPGLDFTNYRESTVDQNFTSLLKTLPRCTPSEWKQLLEELAEKFSAKTTLNVLTDIMCLLCDFADNHSKVDSSNSTPLQAIQFCLQNYGAFTASAPDNISDQLEVINDICRVLRHIPGYLTATEGMCLINALPEKPLQFLAADEQFINQIILISDKELRQALAQKVLASSQRNE
;
A
#
# COMPACT_ATOMS: atom_id res chain seq x y z
N PHE A 1 -40.81 -24.22 41.93
CA PHE A 1 -40.14 -23.93 40.65
C PHE A 1 -40.43 -22.49 40.27
N ARG A 2 -39.48 -21.57 40.54
CA ARG A 2 -39.56 -20.16 40.15
C ARG A 2 -38.93 -20.01 38.78
N THR A 3 -39.70 -19.54 37.82
CA THR A 3 -39.24 -19.18 36.48
C THR A 3 -38.39 -17.92 36.58
N LEU A 4 -37.13 -18.00 36.17
CA LEU A 4 -36.25 -16.86 35.98
C LEU A 4 -36.68 -16.14 34.70
N GLU A 5 -37.43 -15.05 34.85
CA GLU A 5 -37.59 -14.07 33.77
C GLU A 5 -36.24 -13.35 33.58
N ALA A 6 -35.56 -13.68 32.49
CA ALA A 6 -34.39 -12.92 32.05
C ALA A 6 -34.86 -11.51 31.70
N LYS A 7 -34.54 -10.54 32.56
CA LYS A 7 -34.59 -9.11 32.21
C LYS A 7 -33.74 -8.92 30.97
N LYS A 8 -34.36 -8.56 29.85
CA LYS A 8 -33.67 -7.90 28.74
C LYS A 8 -33.12 -6.58 29.27
N GLU A 9 -31.85 -6.57 29.66
CA GLU A 9 -31.13 -5.33 29.88
C GLU A 9 -31.04 -4.60 28.54
N SER A 10 -31.79 -3.51 28.43
CA SER A 10 -31.64 -2.55 27.34
C SER A 10 -30.30 -1.85 27.54
N PHE A 11 -29.31 -2.20 26.72
CA PHE A 11 -28.09 -1.41 26.60
C PHE A 11 -28.46 0.02 26.17
N PRO A 12 -27.94 1.07 26.81
CA PRO A 12 -28.24 2.43 26.40
C PRO A 12 -27.75 2.65 24.96
N THR A 13 -28.66 3.11 24.12
CA THR A 13 -28.43 3.61 22.76
C THR A 13 -27.53 4.84 22.79
N LEU A 14 -26.22 4.63 22.94
CA LEU A 14 -25.17 5.61 22.62
C LEU A 14 -24.91 5.71 21.10
N ALA A 15 -25.60 4.88 20.30
CA ALA A 15 -25.29 4.65 18.89
C ALA A 15 -25.94 5.64 17.90
N GLU A 16 -26.83 6.54 18.33
CA GLU A 16 -27.64 7.31 17.36
C GLU A 16 -26.94 8.54 16.78
N ASN A 17 -25.78 8.98 17.31
CA ASN A 17 -25.13 10.22 16.86
C ASN A 17 -23.66 10.10 16.41
N CYS A 18 -23.13 8.89 16.19
CA CYS A 18 -21.72 8.68 15.77
C CYS A 18 -21.54 7.44 14.87
N ALA A 19 -22.37 7.28 13.83
CA ALA A 19 -22.10 6.23 12.85
C ALA A 19 -21.15 6.79 11.78
N ASP A 20 -19.84 6.71 12.03
CA ASP A 20 -18.86 6.88 10.96
C ASP A 20 -18.94 5.71 9.97
N LEU A 21 -18.43 5.90 8.75
CA LEU A 21 -18.54 4.91 7.65
C LEU A 21 -17.95 3.53 8.01
N TRP A 22 -16.95 3.47 8.89
CA TRP A 22 -16.37 2.20 9.34
C TRP A 22 -17.32 1.49 10.29
N THR A 23 -17.89 2.21 11.26
CA THR A 23 -18.91 1.67 12.15
C THR A 23 -20.11 1.14 11.37
N GLU A 24 -20.52 1.85 10.30
CA GLU A 24 -21.58 1.39 9.40
C GLU A 24 -21.20 0.11 8.65
N TYR A 25 -19.99 0.06 8.08
CA TYR A 25 -19.48 -1.13 7.37
C TYR A 25 -19.47 -2.37 8.25
N TYR A 26 -18.93 -2.26 9.48
CA TYR A 26 -18.85 -3.38 10.40
C TYR A 26 -20.22 -3.83 10.88
N ARG A 27 -21.12 -2.89 11.13
CA ARG A 27 -22.51 -3.21 11.47
C ARG A 27 -23.17 -3.98 10.34
N LYS A 28 -23.09 -3.50 9.09
CA LYS A 28 -23.66 -4.21 7.93
C LYS A 28 -23.04 -5.60 7.77
N SER A 29 -21.72 -5.69 7.77
CA SER A 29 -20.99 -6.95 7.59
C SER A 29 -21.26 -7.99 8.68
N PHE A 30 -21.60 -7.57 9.90
CA PHE A 30 -21.92 -8.48 11.00
C PHE A 30 -23.36 -9.02 10.91
N TRP A 31 -24.32 -8.20 10.46
CA TRP A 31 -25.74 -8.56 10.46
C TRP A 31 -26.27 -9.05 9.11
N GLU A 32 -25.57 -8.77 8.00
CA GLU A 32 -26.00 -9.16 6.66
C GLU A 32 -25.36 -10.48 6.21
N THR A 33 -26.14 -11.32 5.54
CA THR A 33 -25.71 -12.63 4.99
C THR A 33 -24.90 -12.51 3.69
N LYS A 34 -24.85 -11.32 3.08
CA LYS A 34 -24.01 -11.03 1.90
C LYS A 34 -22.76 -10.26 2.36
N LYS A 35 -21.61 -10.62 1.80
CA LYS A 35 -20.34 -9.91 2.02
C LYS A 35 -20.53 -8.47 1.51
N SER A 36 -20.53 -7.50 2.42
CA SER A 36 -20.58 -6.07 2.06
C SER A 36 -19.25 -5.69 1.40
N SER A 37 -19.29 -4.94 0.28
CA SER A 37 -18.08 -4.36 -0.31
C SER A 37 -17.55 -3.28 0.62
N LEU A 38 -16.29 -3.40 1.01
CA LEU A 38 -15.61 -2.39 1.80
C LEU A 38 -15.34 -1.14 0.95
N LEU A 39 -14.97 -1.34 -0.32
CA LEU A 39 -14.73 -0.30 -1.31
C LEU A 39 -15.94 0.61 -1.49
N ASP A 40 -17.12 0.04 -1.77
CA ASP A 40 -18.33 0.83 -2.01
C ASP A 40 -18.87 1.52 -0.75
N THR A 41 -18.54 1.00 0.44
CA THR A 41 -18.97 1.58 1.71
C THR A 41 -18.09 2.75 2.15
N ILE A 42 -16.75 2.59 2.07
CA ILE A 42 -15.79 3.58 2.57
C ILE A 42 -15.41 4.61 1.48
N LEU A 43 -15.45 4.21 0.21
CA LEU A 43 -15.08 5.03 -0.95
C LEU A 43 -16.20 5.01 -2.00
N PRO A 44 -17.41 5.52 -1.67
CA PRO A 44 -18.54 5.48 -2.59
C PRO A 44 -18.24 6.31 -3.85
N GLY A 45 -18.50 5.72 -5.02
CA GLY A 45 -18.34 6.38 -6.31
C GLY A 45 -16.89 6.47 -6.80
N LEU A 46 -15.95 5.78 -6.16
CA LEU A 46 -14.56 5.73 -6.61
C LEU A 46 -14.46 5.17 -8.03
N ASP A 47 -13.76 5.91 -8.90
CA ASP A 47 -13.53 5.56 -10.31
C ASP A 47 -12.10 5.87 -10.75
N PHE A 48 -11.37 4.83 -11.15
CA PHE A 48 -10.02 4.92 -11.71
C PHE A 48 -9.95 4.49 -13.20
N THR A 49 -11.08 4.38 -13.90
CA THR A 49 -11.08 4.02 -15.33
C THR A 49 -10.29 4.99 -16.21
N ASN A 50 -10.25 6.28 -15.83
CA ASN A 50 -9.47 7.31 -16.54
C ASN A 50 -8.19 7.70 -15.77
N TYR A 51 -7.67 6.81 -14.93
CA TYR A 51 -6.45 7.06 -14.19
C TYR A 51 -5.29 7.43 -15.12
N ARG A 52 -4.55 8.46 -14.73
CA ARG A 52 -3.30 8.88 -15.36
C ARG A 52 -2.25 8.97 -14.27
N GLU A 53 -1.09 8.39 -14.55
CA GLU A 53 0.06 8.45 -13.65
C GLU A 53 0.35 9.88 -13.21
N SER A 54 0.66 10.05 -11.93
CA SER A 54 0.97 11.30 -11.26
C SER A 54 -0.15 12.34 -11.27
N THR A 55 -1.39 11.95 -11.58
CA THR A 55 -2.55 12.85 -11.54
C THR A 55 -3.27 12.73 -10.19
N VAL A 56 -3.28 13.82 -9.43
CA VAL A 56 -3.98 13.89 -8.13
C VAL A 56 -5.39 14.42 -8.35
N ASP A 57 -6.39 13.53 -8.28
CA ASP A 57 -7.81 13.86 -8.31
C ASP A 57 -8.50 13.55 -6.97
N GLN A 58 -9.83 13.66 -6.94
CA GLN A 58 -10.62 13.36 -5.75
C GLN A 58 -10.60 11.86 -5.40
N ASN A 59 -10.56 10.97 -6.38
CA ASN A 59 -10.50 9.52 -6.17
C ASN A 59 -9.18 9.14 -5.49
N PHE A 60 -8.08 9.67 -6.03
CA PHE A 60 -6.73 9.52 -5.49
C PHE A 60 -6.66 10.05 -4.05
N THR A 61 -7.16 11.27 -3.83
CA THR A 61 -7.17 11.90 -2.50
C THR A 61 -7.98 11.10 -1.48
N SER A 62 -9.08 10.48 -1.91
CA SER A 62 -9.92 9.66 -1.03
C SER A 62 -9.19 8.40 -0.60
N LEU A 63 -8.53 7.70 -1.53
CA LEU A 63 -7.74 6.52 -1.21
C LEU A 63 -6.52 6.86 -0.34
N LEU A 64 -5.81 7.95 -0.64
CA LEU A 64 -4.68 8.47 0.16
C LEU A 64 -5.06 8.71 1.63
N LYS A 65 -6.28 9.20 1.90
CA LYS A 65 -6.77 9.44 3.27
C LYS A 65 -7.25 8.17 3.97
N THR A 66 -7.70 7.19 3.20
CA THR A 66 -8.28 5.95 3.71
C THR A 66 -7.22 4.92 4.08
N LEU A 67 -6.23 4.67 3.21
CA LEU A 67 -5.24 3.59 3.40
C LEU A 67 -4.48 3.64 4.74
N PRO A 68 -4.05 4.81 5.25
CA PRO A 68 -3.33 4.88 6.53
C PRO A 68 -4.22 4.58 7.75
N ARG A 69 -5.55 4.53 7.58
CA ARG A 69 -6.53 4.26 8.64
C ARG A 69 -7.01 2.81 8.66
N CYS A 70 -6.69 2.04 7.62
CA CYS A 70 -7.08 0.65 7.52
C CYS A 70 -6.27 -0.23 8.49
N THR A 71 -6.87 -1.30 8.96
CA THR A 71 -6.20 -2.50 9.45
C THR A 71 -5.59 -3.28 8.28
N PRO A 72 -4.63 -4.20 8.51
CA PRO A 72 -4.08 -5.03 7.44
C PRO A 72 -5.15 -5.82 6.66
N SER A 73 -6.19 -6.32 7.34
CA SER A 73 -7.27 -7.07 6.69
C SER A 73 -8.13 -6.19 5.79
N GLU A 74 -8.48 -4.98 6.24
CA GLU A 74 -9.23 -4.00 5.44
C GLU A 74 -8.40 -3.53 4.24
N TRP A 75 -7.11 -3.33 4.44
CA TRP A 75 -6.19 -2.91 3.39
C TRP A 75 -6.11 -3.97 2.29
N LYS A 76 -5.93 -5.24 2.67
CA LYS A 76 -5.97 -6.37 1.72
C LYS A 76 -7.32 -6.45 0.98
N GLN A 77 -8.44 -6.39 1.71
CA GLN A 77 -9.77 -6.45 1.10
C GLN A 77 -10.01 -5.29 0.12
N LEU A 78 -9.63 -4.06 0.48
CA LEU A 78 -9.76 -2.90 -0.40
C LEU A 78 -8.97 -3.07 -1.69
N LEU A 79 -7.74 -3.57 -1.61
CA LEU A 79 -6.92 -3.76 -2.81
C LEU A 79 -7.41 -4.91 -3.70
N GLU A 80 -7.93 -5.99 -3.11
CA GLU A 80 -8.59 -7.07 -3.85
C GLU A 80 -9.81 -6.51 -4.61
N GLU A 81 -10.69 -5.77 -3.93
CA GLU A 81 -11.87 -5.16 -4.54
C GLU A 81 -11.51 -4.11 -5.61
N LEU A 82 -10.44 -3.33 -5.39
CA LEU A 82 -9.91 -2.39 -6.40
C LEU A 82 -9.36 -3.11 -7.63
N ALA A 83 -8.56 -4.16 -7.44
CA ALA A 83 -7.98 -4.95 -8.52
C ALA A 83 -9.06 -5.67 -9.34
N GLU A 84 -10.12 -6.15 -8.70
CA GLU A 84 -11.29 -6.71 -9.37
C GLU A 84 -12.03 -5.65 -10.21
N LYS A 85 -12.13 -4.41 -9.71
CA LYS A 85 -12.87 -3.33 -10.38
C LYS A 85 -12.07 -2.63 -11.50
N PHE A 86 -10.76 -2.42 -11.33
CA PHE A 86 -9.94 -1.57 -12.21
C PHE A 86 -8.72 -2.27 -12.83
N SER A 87 -8.53 -3.57 -12.58
CA SER A 87 -7.33 -4.37 -12.84
C SER A 87 -6.22 -4.20 -11.79
N ALA A 88 -5.46 -5.28 -11.57
CA ALA A 88 -4.31 -5.30 -10.68
C ALA A 88 -3.25 -4.25 -11.06
N LYS A 89 -3.03 -4.05 -12.36
CA LYS A 89 -2.06 -3.05 -12.88
C LYS A 89 -2.44 -1.63 -12.51
N THR A 90 -3.70 -1.23 -12.75
CA THR A 90 -4.17 0.11 -12.38
C THR A 90 -4.10 0.31 -10.87
N THR A 91 -4.52 -0.69 -10.09
CA THR A 91 -4.45 -0.65 -8.62
C THR A 91 -3.02 -0.47 -8.13
N LEU A 92 -2.07 -1.21 -8.70
CA LEU A 92 -0.65 -1.09 -8.37
C LEU A 92 -0.15 0.32 -8.68
N ASN A 93 -0.37 0.83 -9.90
CA ASN A 93 0.09 2.17 -10.29
C ASN A 93 -0.44 3.26 -9.36
N VAL A 94 -1.76 3.24 -9.05
CA VAL A 94 -2.38 4.19 -8.12
C VAL A 94 -1.73 4.09 -6.74
N LEU A 95 -1.51 2.86 -6.26
CA LEU A 95 -0.95 2.61 -4.95
C LEU A 95 0.51 3.09 -4.87
N THR A 96 1.30 2.85 -5.90
CA THR A 96 2.68 3.34 -6.03
C THR A 96 2.73 4.86 -5.96
N ASP A 97 1.87 5.55 -6.70
CA ASP A 97 1.79 7.01 -6.68
C ASP A 97 1.40 7.55 -5.29
N ILE A 98 0.48 6.87 -4.60
CA ILE A 98 0.13 7.19 -3.22
C ILE A 98 1.33 7.00 -2.30
N MET A 99 2.08 5.90 -2.44
CA MET A 99 3.27 5.65 -1.63
C MET A 99 4.35 6.72 -1.85
N CYS A 100 4.60 7.10 -3.11
CA CYS A 100 5.53 8.19 -3.42
C CYS A 100 5.10 9.49 -2.73
N LEU A 101 3.82 9.87 -2.82
CA LEU A 101 3.33 11.09 -2.20
C LEU A 101 3.38 11.04 -0.66
N LEU A 102 3.06 9.90 -0.05
CA LEU A 102 3.18 9.70 1.39
C LEU A 102 4.64 9.82 1.85
N CYS A 103 5.58 9.28 1.07
CA CYS A 103 7.00 9.38 1.34
C CYS A 103 7.51 10.83 1.21
N ASP A 104 7.13 11.54 0.15
CA ASP A 104 7.46 12.96 -0.01
C ASP A 104 6.88 13.82 1.11
N PHE A 105 5.65 13.56 1.51
CA PHE A 105 5.02 14.23 2.65
C PHE A 105 5.82 13.97 3.95
N ALA A 106 6.24 12.72 4.15
CA ALA A 106 7.02 12.32 5.31
C ALA A 106 8.38 13.04 5.37
N ASP A 107 9.10 13.09 4.26
CA ASP A 107 10.43 13.70 4.20
C ASP A 107 10.37 15.21 4.53
N ASN A 108 9.32 15.89 4.05
CA ASN A 108 9.08 17.30 4.34
C ASN A 108 8.65 17.58 5.79
N HIS A 109 8.02 16.61 6.48
CA HIS A 109 7.51 16.77 7.84
C HIS A 109 8.32 16.06 8.93
N SER A 110 9.29 15.22 8.56
CA SER A 110 10.21 14.51 9.47
C SER A 110 11.11 15.44 10.29
N LYS A 111 11.25 16.71 9.87
CA LYS A 111 12.00 17.75 10.58
C LYS A 111 11.29 18.29 11.83
N VAL A 112 10.04 17.89 12.09
CA VAL A 112 9.25 18.33 13.24
C VAL A 112 9.23 17.23 14.30
N ASP A 113 10.26 17.26 15.16
CA ASP A 113 10.38 16.65 16.49
C ASP A 113 9.46 15.46 16.84
N SER A 114 9.95 14.25 16.59
CA SER A 114 9.83 13.01 17.39
C SER A 114 9.65 11.79 16.48
N SER A 115 10.47 10.77 16.72
CA SER A 115 10.41 9.44 16.06
C SER A 115 9.11 8.67 16.31
N ASN A 116 8.18 9.22 17.11
CA ASN A 116 6.90 8.62 17.49
C ASN A 116 5.69 9.44 17.04
N SER A 117 5.85 10.37 16.09
CA SER A 117 4.69 11.08 15.56
C SER A 117 3.80 10.12 14.75
N THR A 118 2.49 10.19 14.99
CA THR A 118 1.46 9.36 14.35
C THR A 118 1.57 9.29 12.81
N PRO A 119 1.97 10.36 12.08
CA PRO A 119 2.17 10.29 10.64
C PRO A 119 3.29 9.32 10.23
N LEU A 120 4.41 9.27 10.97
CA LEU A 120 5.55 8.41 10.63
C LEU A 120 5.18 6.93 10.72
N GLN A 121 4.46 6.54 11.78
CA GLN A 121 3.96 5.18 11.97
C GLN A 121 2.97 4.78 10.88
N ALA A 122 2.10 5.71 10.47
CA ALA A 122 1.13 5.46 9.42
C ALA A 122 1.79 5.22 8.05
N ILE A 123 2.85 5.97 7.73
CA ILE A 123 3.61 5.80 6.49
C ILE A 123 4.37 4.47 6.49
N GLN A 124 5.01 4.12 7.62
CA GLN A 124 5.66 2.82 7.78
C GLN A 124 4.66 1.68 7.57
N PHE A 125 3.47 1.78 8.18
CA PHE A 125 2.39 0.83 7.98
C PHE A 125 1.98 0.71 6.51
N CYS A 126 1.81 1.83 5.80
CA CYS A 126 1.47 1.81 4.38
C CYS A 126 2.54 1.13 3.53
N LEU A 127 3.83 1.41 3.77
CA LEU A 127 4.94 0.79 3.03
C LEU A 127 5.05 -0.72 3.28
N GLN A 128 4.84 -1.17 4.52
CA GLN A 128 4.83 -2.60 4.85
C GLN A 128 3.74 -3.35 4.09
N ASN A 129 2.52 -2.79 4.10
CA ASN A 129 1.40 -3.40 3.38
C ASN A 129 1.64 -3.35 1.86
N TYR A 130 2.17 -2.25 1.33
CA TYR A 130 2.59 -2.14 -0.08
C TYR A 130 3.58 -3.23 -0.48
N GLY A 131 4.63 -3.43 0.32
CA GLY A 131 5.59 -4.52 0.12
C GLY A 131 4.91 -5.91 0.11
N ALA A 132 3.97 -6.15 1.02
CA ALA A 132 3.22 -7.41 1.05
C ALA A 132 2.34 -7.61 -0.20
N PHE A 133 1.67 -6.56 -0.68
CA PHE A 133 0.85 -6.62 -1.90
C PHE A 133 1.69 -6.92 -3.14
N THR A 134 2.80 -6.20 -3.31
CA THR A 134 3.73 -6.39 -4.43
C THR A 134 4.41 -7.76 -4.40
N ALA A 135 4.69 -8.32 -3.22
CA ALA A 135 5.20 -9.68 -3.09
C ALA A 135 4.17 -10.77 -3.44
N SER A 136 2.88 -10.46 -3.32
CA SER A 136 1.78 -11.34 -3.74
C SER A 136 1.40 -11.20 -5.23
N ALA A 137 2.11 -10.34 -5.97
CA ALA A 137 1.85 -10.00 -7.37
C ALA A 137 2.34 -11.10 -8.36
N PRO A 138 1.95 -11.05 -9.66
CA PRO A 138 1.79 -12.21 -10.55
C PRO A 138 3.00 -13.13 -10.78
N ASP A 139 2.72 -14.37 -11.16
CA ASP A 139 3.73 -15.39 -11.51
C ASP A 139 4.49 -15.09 -12.81
N ASN A 140 3.95 -14.23 -13.69
CA ASN A 140 4.56 -13.97 -14.98
C ASN A 140 5.66 -12.90 -14.90
N ILE A 141 6.69 -13.05 -15.74
CA ILE A 141 7.88 -12.19 -15.71
C ILE A 141 7.54 -10.74 -16.09
N SER A 142 6.63 -10.53 -17.04
CA SER A 142 6.29 -9.18 -17.52
C SER A 142 5.74 -8.30 -16.39
N ASP A 143 4.77 -8.81 -15.64
CA ASP A 143 4.15 -8.10 -14.53
C ASP A 143 5.14 -7.93 -13.37
N GLN A 144 6.02 -8.91 -13.13
CA GLN A 144 7.08 -8.77 -12.14
C GLN A 144 8.09 -7.66 -12.49
N LEU A 145 8.39 -7.45 -13.78
CA LEU A 145 9.21 -6.32 -14.23
C LEU A 145 8.52 -4.98 -13.99
N GLU A 146 7.19 -4.91 -14.17
CA GLU A 146 6.41 -3.71 -13.83
C GLU A 146 6.47 -3.42 -12.33
N VAL A 147 6.26 -4.44 -11.49
CA VAL A 147 6.38 -4.33 -10.03
C VAL A 147 7.77 -3.84 -9.59
N ILE A 148 8.84 -4.35 -10.23
CA ILE A 148 10.22 -3.90 -9.96
C ILE A 148 10.37 -2.41 -10.27
N ASN A 149 9.85 -1.94 -11.41
CA ASN A 149 9.89 -0.53 -11.79
C ASN A 149 9.11 0.33 -10.78
N ASP A 150 7.93 -0.11 -10.34
CA ASP A 150 7.13 0.60 -9.35
C ASP A 150 7.79 0.65 -7.98
N ILE A 151 8.43 -0.42 -7.52
CA ILE A 151 9.24 -0.41 -6.30
C ILE A 151 10.42 0.56 -6.47
N CYS A 152 11.09 0.58 -7.62
CA CYS A 152 12.15 1.55 -7.90
C CYS A 152 11.65 2.99 -7.85
N ARG A 153 10.42 3.27 -8.31
CA ARG A 153 9.79 4.58 -8.17
C ARG A 153 9.65 4.93 -6.69
N VAL A 154 9.04 4.08 -5.87
CA VAL A 154 8.89 4.33 -4.41
C VAL A 154 10.24 4.56 -3.73
N LEU A 155 11.26 3.72 -4.01
CA LEU A 155 12.60 3.83 -3.41
C LEU A 155 13.25 5.21 -3.60
N ARG A 156 12.91 5.95 -4.67
CA ARG A 156 13.44 7.31 -4.89
C ARG A 156 12.90 8.34 -3.89
N HIS A 157 11.71 8.08 -3.36
CA HIS A 157 10.99 8.97 -2.46
C HIS A 157 11.14 8.57 -0.99
N ILE A 158 11.63 7.35 -0.69
CA ILE A 158 11.72 6.87 0.69
C ILE A 158 12.53 7.83 1.58
N PRO A 159 11.97 8.29 2.71
CA PRO A 159 12.68 9.13 3.65
C PRO A 159 13.88 8.41 4.26
N GLY A 160 14.97 9.15 4.50
CA GLY A 160 16.22 8.57 4.97
C GLY A 160 16.13 7.76 6.28
N TYR A 161 15.18 8.10 7.17
CA TYR A 161 14.98 7.35 8.42
C TYR A 161 14.26 6.00 8.24
N LEU A 162 13.65 5.74 7.06
CA LEU A 162 13.04 4.46 6.68
C LEU A 162 13.91 3.63 5.72
N THR A 163 15.02 4.19 5.23
CA THR A 163 15.97 3.51 4.35
C THR A 163 16.37 2.14 4.89
N ALA A 164 16.89 2.10 6.13
CA ALA A 164 17.45 0.88 6.72
C ALA A 164 16.41 -0.20 7.05
N THR A 165 15.13 0.18 7.13
CA THR A 165 14.01 -0.72 7.43
C THR A 165 13.20 -0.99 6.16
N GLU A 166 12.21 -0.16 5.87
CA GLU A 166 11.24 -0.42 4.81
C GLU A 166 11.85 -0.35 3.41
N GLY A 167 12.84 0.53 3.18
CA GLY A 167 13.55 0.59 1.90
C GLY A 167 14.30 -0.71 1.59
N MET A 168 15.04 -1.25 2.57
CA MET A 168 15.71 -2.54 2.43
C MET A 168 14.72 -3.71 2.32
N CYS A 169 13.60 -3.68 3.05
CA CYS A 169 12.55 -4.70 2.92
C CYS A 169 11.99 -4.78 1.50
N LEU A 170 11.71 -3.63 0.87
CA LEU A 170 11.22 -3.57 -0.51
C LEU A 170 12.24 -4.12 -1.51
N ILE A 171 13.53 -3.77 -1.37
CA ILE A 171 14.60 -4.34 -2.21
C ILE A 171 14.67 -5.85 -2.02
N ASN A 172 14.60 -6.33 -0.78
CA ASN A 172 14.70 -7.76 -0.46
C ASN A 172 13.51 -8.56 -1.00
N ALA A 173 12.31 -7.96 -1.09
CA ALA A 173 11.12 -8.58 -1.65
C ALA A 173 11.18 -8.78 -3.17
N LEU A 174 12.07 -8.08 -3.90
CA LEU A 174 12.16 -8.21 -5.36
C LEU A 174 12.56 -9.63 -5.80
N PRO A 175 11.86 -10.23 -6.77
CA PRO A 175 12.18 -11.56 -7.28
C PRO A 175 13.50 -11.54 -8.07
N GLU A 176 14.34 -12.55 -7.89
CA GLU A 176 15.66 -12.60 -8.53
C GLU A 176 15.61 -12.83 -10.05
N LYS A 177 14.68 -13.69 -10.50
CA LYS A 177 14.62 -14.12 -11.91
C LYS A 177 14.36 -12.94 -12.87
N PRO A 178 13.41 -12.03 -12.62
CA PRO A 178 13.20 -10.88 -13.49
C PRO A 178 14.36 -9.88 -13.49
N LEU A 179 15.08 -9.74 -12.36
CA LEU A 179 16.23 -8.81 -12.27
C LEU A 179 17.36 -9.17 -13.23
N GLN A 180 17.48 -10.44 -13.65
CA GLN A 180 18.45 -10.89 -14.64
C GLN A 180 18.28 -10.18 -15.99
N PHE A 181 17.05 -9.87 -16.39
CA PHE A 181 16.76 -9.20 -17.66
C PHE A 181 17.05 -7.69 -17.61
N LEU A 182 17.19 -7.13 -16.40
CA LEU A 182 17.33 -5.70 -16.18
C LEU A 182 18.77 -5.24 -15.98
N ALA A 183 19.72 -6.17 -15.78
CA ALA A 183 21.10 -5.81 -15.45
C ALA A 183 21.85 -5.06 -16.55
N ALA A 184 21.44 -5.24 -17.81
CA ALA A 184 21.98 -4.53 -18.97
C ALA A 184 21.00 -3.48 -19.54
N ASP A 185 19.84 -3.28 -18.90
CA ASP A 185 18.85 -2.30 -19.35
C ASP A 185 19.28 -0.89 -18.91
N GLU A 186 19.74 -0.07 -19.85
CA GLU A 186 20.17 1.30 -19.60
C GLU A 186 19.07 2.16 -18.97
N GLN A 187 17.80 1.97 -19.35
CA GLN A 187 16.70 2.74 -18.77
C GLN A 187 16.53 2.38 -17.31
N PHE A 188 16.55 1.09 -16.99
CA PHE A 188 16.46 0.62 -15.60
C PHE A 188 17.67 1.05 -14.76
N ILE A 189 18.89 1.00 -15.32
CA ILE A 189 20.09 1.50 -14.63
C ILE A 189 19.94 2.99 -14.31
N ASN A 190 19.43 3.79 -15.25
CA ASN A 190 19.14 5.21 -15.00
C ASN A 190 18.10 5.38 -13.87
N GLN A 191 17.10 4.50 -13.79
CA GLN A 191 16.13 4.51 -12.70
C GLN A 191 16.77 4.27 -11.32
N ILE A 192 17.74 3.36 -11.22
CA ILE A 192 18.49 3.10 -9.98
C ILE A 192 19.32 4.33 -9.60
N ILE A 193 19.97 4.98 -10.56
CA ILE A 193 20.82 6.17 -10.31
C ILE A 193 20.02 7.31 -9.66
N LEU A 194 18.73 7.42 -10.00
CA LEU A 194 17.82 8.43 -9.45
C LEU A 194 17.39 8.17 -8.00
N ILE A 195 17.73 7.02 -7.41
CA ILE A 195 17.46 6.75 -5.99
C ILE A 195 18.41 7.62 -5.15
N SER A 196 17.85 8.60 -4.44
CA SER A 196 18.61 9.59 -3.67
C SER A 196 19.53 8.97 -2.64
N ASP A 197 19.03 7.95 -1.93
CA ASP A 197 19.77 7.25 -0.88
C ASP A 197 20.86 6.33 -1.47
N LYS A 198 22.09 6.48 -0.96
CA LYS A 198 23.25 5.72 -1.45
C LYS A 198 23.19 4.25 -1.06
N GLU A 199 22.72 3.93 0.15
CA GLU A 199 22.67 2.55 0.65
C GLU A 199 21.64 1.74 -0.14
N LEU A 200 20.44 2.28 -0.36
CA LEU A 200 19.41 1.65 -1.19
C LEU A 200 19.90 1.43 -2.62
N ARG A 201 20.55 2.46 -3.20
CA ARG A 201 21.10 2.37 -4.56
C ARG A 201 22.13 1.26 -4.68
N GLN A 202 23.05 1.17 -3.72
CA GLN A 202 24.08 0.13 -3.71
C GLN A 202 23.48 -1.26 -3.49
N ALA A 203 22.55 -1.40 -2.54
CA ALA A 203 21.90 -2.67 -2.25
C ALA A 203 21.13 -3.21 -3.47
N LEU A 204 20.36 -2.35 -4.15
CA LEU A 204 19.61 -2.73 -5.34
C LEU A 204 20.55 -3.09 -6.51
N ALA A 205 21.56 -2.27 -6.77
CA ALA A 205 22.55 -2.55 -7.82
C ALA A 205 23.29 -3.87 -7.57
N GLN A 206 23.71 -4.14 -6.33
CA GLN A 206 24.36 -5.40 -5.96
C GLN A 206 23.41 -6.58 -6.17
N LYS A 207 22.13 -6.46 -5.79
CA LYS A 207 21.14 -7.53 -5.99
C LYS A 207 20.95 -7.85 -7.48
N VAL A 208 20.83 -6.83 -8.34
CA VAL A 208 20.70 -6.98 -9.80
C VAL A 208 21.93 -7.67 -10.41
N LEU A 209 23.14 -7.24 -10.03
CA LEU A 209 24.39 -7.85 -10.51
C LEU A 209 24.52 -9.31 -10.05
N ALA A 210 24.22 -9.58 -8.78
CA ALA A 210 24.27 -10.93 -8.23
C ALA A 210 23.27 -11.89 -8.88
N SER A 211 22.06 -11.41 -9.22
CA SER A 211 21.07 -12.21 -9.94
C SER A 211 21.57 -12.62 -11.33
N SER A 212 22.36 -11.76 -11.98
CA SER A 212 22.87 -11.99 -13.34
C SER A 212 24.05 -12.97 -13.39
N GLN A 213 24.89 -12.99 -12.36
CA GLN A 213 26.06 -13.89 -12.28
C GLN A 213 25.72 -15.36 -11.99
N ARG A 214 24.50 -15.68 -11.55
CA ARG A 214 24.10 -17.06 -11.20
C ARG A 214 23.80 -17.97 -12.40
N ASN A 215 23.92 -17.46 -13.62
CA ASN A 215 23.69 -18.19 -14.88
C ASN A 215 24.96 -18.36 -15.73
N GLU A 216 26.13 -17.95 -15.23
CA GLU A 216 27.46 -18.31 -15.77
C GLU A 216 28.05 -19.50 -15.00
#